data_AF-A0A7J7QBV4-F1
#
_entry.id   AF-A0A7J7QBV4-F1
#
_cell.length_a   1.000
_cell.length_b   1.000
_cell.length_c   1.000
_cell.angle_alpha   90.00
_cell.angle_beta   90.00
_cell.angle_gamma   90.00
#
_symmetry.space_group_name_H-M   'P 1'
#
loop_
_entity.id
_entity.type
_entity.pdbx_description
1 polymer ?
#
loop_
_entity_poly.entity_id
_entity_poly.type
_entity_poly.pdbx_seq_one_letter_code
_entity_poly.pdbx_strand_id
1 'polypeptide(L)' 'MRFRLGAHDLRVATGRWERAGNSLLPRHQRLCTRCAAGQVEDEFHVVFECDAYELVRERFWCLLMSSVVGRTQMP' A
#
# COMPACT_ATOMS: atom_id res chain seq x y z
N MET A 1 -8.19 0.04 -9.08
CA MET A 1 -8.13 -1.43 -8.89
C MET A 1 -8.42 -1.75 -7.43
N ARG A 2 -8.95 -2.94 -7.08
CA ARG A 2 -9.15 -3.37 -5.69
C ARG A 2 -8.42 -4.68 -5.44
N PHE A 3 -7.32 -4.61 -4.70
CA PHE A 3 -6.59 -5.79 -4.23
C PHE A 3 -7.44 -6.54 -3.22
N ARG A 4 -7.48 -7.87 -3.32
CA ARG A 4 -8.17 -8.74 -2.34
C ARG A 4 -7.13 -9.38 -1.45
N LEU A 5 -6.65 -8.62 -0.47
CA LEU A 5 -5.75 -9.11 0.58
C LEU A 5 -6.56 -9.28 1.86
N GLY A 6 -6.39 -10.41 2.56
CA GLY A 6 -7.26 -10.81 3.68
C GLY A 6 -6.66 -10.64 5.08
N ALA A 7 -5.33 -10.68 5.18
CA ALA A 7 -4.61 -10.61 6.45
C ALA A 7 -3.39 -9.70 6.28
N HIS A 8 -3.57 -8.40 6.53
CA HIS A 8 -2.50 -7.41 6.51
C HIS A 8 -2.74 -6.35 7.58
N ASP A 9 -1.65 -5.77 8.08
CA ASP A 9 -1.71 -4.79 9.16
C ASP A 9 -1.85 -3.33 8.68
N LEU A 10 -2.10 -3.14 7.38
CA LEU A 10 -2.27 -1.81 6.79
C LEU A 10 -3.39 -1.02 7.47
N ARG A 11 -3.18 0.30 7.61
CA ARG A 11 -4.11 1.21 8.30
C ARG A 11 -5.51 1.21 7.70
N VAL A 12 -5.66 0.96 6.40
CA VAL A 12 -6.98 0.80 5.76
C VAL A 12 -7.83 -0.30 6.42
N ALA A 13 -7.20 -1.35 6.92
CA ALA A 13 -7.84 -2.47 7.61
C ALA A 13 -7.82 -2.33 9.14
N THR A 14 -6.66 -2.03 9.72
CA THR A 14 -6.48 -1.93 11.19
C THR A 14 -7.20 -0.71 11.76
N GLY A 15 -7.16 0.42 11.06
CA GLY A 15 -7.85 1.65 11.45
C GLY A 15 -9.38 1.63 11.29
N ARG A 16 -9.98 0.52 10.84
CA ARG A 16 -11.46 0.39 10.75
C ARG A 16 -12.16 0.51 12.09
N TRP A 17 -11.49 0.05 13.14
CA TRP A 17 -12.05 -0.05 14.49
C TRP A 17 -11.51 1.01 15.45
N GLU A 18 -10.62 1.88 14.98
CA GLU A 18 -10.04 2.95 15.77
C GLU A 18 -11.04 4.10 15.96
N ARG A 19 -11.00 4.73 17.13
CA ARG A 19 -11.88 5.85 17.50
C ARG A 19 -11.19 7.18 17.23
N ALA A 20 -11.86 8.05 16.48
CA ALA A 20 -11.54 9.47 16.35
C ALA A 20 -12.64 10.27 17.07
N GLY A 21 -12.41 10.55 18.36
CA GLY A 21 -13.41 11.14 19.25
C GLY A 21 -14.63 10.22 19.41
N ASN A 22 -15.81 10.74 19.09
CA ASN A 22 -17.08 10.02 19.19
C ASN A 22 -17.41 9.16 17.96
N SER A 23 -16.49 9.05 17.00
CA SER A 23 -16.71 8.36 15.71
C SER A 23 -15.61 7.37 15.39
N LEU A 24 -15.85 6.47 14.42
CA LEU A 24 -14.80 5.60 13.86
C LEU A 24 -13.89 6.40 12.93
N LEU A 25 -12.60 6.07 12.92
CA LEU A 25 -11.60 6.72 12.08
C LEU A 25 -11.99 6.60 10.59
N PRO A 26 -12.27 7.72 9.89
CA PRO A 26 -12.62 7.71 8.48
C PRO A 26 -11.49 7.16 7.60
N ARG A 27 -11.82 6.53 6.46
CA ARG A 27 -10.82 5.94 5.56
C ARG A 27 -9.72 6.93 5.15
N HIS A 28 -10.09 8.16 4.82
CA HIS A 28 -9.14 9.19 4.39
C HIS A 28 -8.17 9.65 5.50
N GLN A 29 -8.41 9.28 6.76
CA GLN A 29 -7.53 9.56 7.90
C GLN A 29 -6.69 8.35 8.31
N ARG A 30 -6.83 7.21 7.63
CA ARG A 30 -6.04 5.98 7.89
C ARG A 30 -4.71 6.08 7.16
N LEU A 31 -3.90 7.06 7.56
CA LEU A 31 -2.67 7.45 6.87
C LEU A 31 -1.55 6.46 7.13
N CYS A 32 -0.65 6.33 6.15
CA CYS A 32 0.58 5.57 6.28
C CYS A 32 1.46 6.18 7.36
N THR A 33 1.94 5.33 8.26
CA THR A 33 2.83 5.73 9.36
C THR A 33 4.30 5.43 9.05
N ARG A 34 4.57 4.83 7.88
CA ARG A 34 5.91 4.45 7.43
C ARG A 34 6.58 5.50 6.55
N CYS A 35 5.80 6.31 5.83
CA CYS A 35 6.31 7.40 4.99
C CYS A 35 5.80 8.77 5.46
N ALA A 36 6.37 9.84 4.93
CA ALA A 36 5.98 11.22 5.22
C ALA A 36 4.96 11.80 4.21
N ALA A 37 4.49 11.02 3.23
CA ALA A 37 3.65 11.49 2.13
C ALA A 37 2.20 11.83 2.55
N GLY A 38 1.80 11.48 3.77
CA GLY A 38 0.45 11.77 4.30
C GLY A 38 -0.67 11.08 3.50
N GLN A 39 -0.37 9.98 2.81
CA GLN A 39 -1.34 9.23 2.00
C GLN A 39 -2.02 8.13 2.83
N VAL A 40 -3.20 7.69 2.37
CA VAL A 40 -3.91 6.55 2.98
C VAL A 40 -3.06 5.29 2.83
N GLU A 41 -2.89 4.54 3.91
CA GLU A 41 -2.16 3.27 3.84
C GLU A 41 -3.07 2.15 3.34
N ASP A 42 -3.11 1.99 2.03
CA ASP A 42 -3.70 0.85 1.37
C ASP A 42 -2.70 0.10 0.49
N GLU A 43 -3.17 -0.98 -0.12
CA GLU A 43 -2.34 -1.88 -0.92
C GLU A 43 -1.70 -1.16 -2.10
N PHE A 44 -2.41 -0.19 -2.69
CA PHE A 44 -1.89 0.55 -3.83
C PHE A 44 -0.74 1.46 -3.41
N HIS A 45 -0.94 2.22 -2.32
CA HIS A 45 0.10 3.07 -1.76
C HIS A 45 1.37 2.26 -1.46
N VAL A 46 1.25 1.14 -0.74
CA VAL A 46 2.41 0.31 -0.37
C VAL A 46 3.12 -0.27 -1.60
N VAL A 47 2.37 -0.82 -2.56
CA VAL A 47 2.94 -1.54 -3.71
C VAL A 47 3.51 -0.60 -4.76
N PHE A 48 2.96 0.62 -4.95
CA PHE A 48 3.35 1.49 -6.07
C PHE A 48 3.91 2.86 -5.70
N GLU A 49 3.58 3.41 -4.52
CA GLU A 49 3.84 4.84 -4.23
C GLU A 49 4.69 5.08 -2.98
N CYS A 50 4.68 4.17 -2.01
CA CYS A 50 5.24 4.44 -0.70
C CYS A 50 6.77 4.41 -0.72
N ASP A 51 7.41 5.55 -0.47
CA ASP A 51 8.87 5.68 -0.43
C ASP A 51 9.51 4.76 0.63
N ALA A 52 8.81 4.53 1.75
CA ALA A 52 9.28 3.64 2.81
C ALA A 52 9.41 2.17 2.36
N TYR A 53 8.76 1.80 1.26
CA TYR A 53 8.80 0.46 0.68
C TYR A 53 9.54 0.40 -0.66
N GLU A 54 10.23 1.48 -1.06
CA GLU A 54 10.94 1.56 -2.34
C GLU A 54 11.94 0.41 -2.52
N LEU A 55 12.82 0.18 -1.54
CA LEU A 55 13.80 -0.92 -1.59
C LEU A 55 13.15 -2.31 -1.69
N VAL A 56 11.98 -2.50 -1.07
CA VAL A 56 11.22 -3.76 -1.18
C VAL A 56 10.64 -3.90 -2.59
N ARG A 57 10.08 -2.82 -3.13
CA ARG A 57 9.52 -2.77 -4.49
C ARG A 57 10.58 -3.10 -5.54
N GLU A 58 11.76 -2.52 -5.41
CA GLU A 58 12.91 -2.79 -6.28
C GLU A 58 13.34 -4.25 -6.20
N ARG A 59 13.50 -4.78 -4.97
CA ARG A 59 13.92 -6.17 -4.74
C ARG A 59 12.97 -7.18 -5.40
N PHE A 60 11.68 -6.90 -5.41
CA PHE A 60 10.66 -7.80 -5.95
C PHE A 60 10.06 -7.32 -7.28
N TRP A 61 10.70 -6.35 -7.95
CA TRP A 61 10.18 -5.75 -9.17
C TRP A 61 9.90 -6.79 -10.26
N CYS A 62 10.84 -7.72 -10.47
CA CYS A 62 10.68 -8.81 -11.43
C CYS A 62 9.48 -9.71 -11.10
N LEU A 63 9.16 -9.95 -9.83
CA LEU A 63 7.99 -10.72 -9.42
C LEU A 63 6.70 -9.94 -9.72
N LEU A 64 6.67 -8.65 -9.37
CA LEU A 64 5.51 -7.77 -9.60
C LEU A 64 5.20 -7.61 -11.11
N MET A 65 6.23 -7.67 -11.96
CA MET A 65 6.12 -7.52 -13.42
C MET A 65 6.12 -8.85 -14.20
N SER A 66 6.31 -10.00 -13.53
CA SER A 66 6.40 -11.31 -14.21
C SER A 66 5.11 -11.75 -14.93
N SER A 67 3.97 -11.11 -14.67
CA SER A 67 2.72 -11.27 -15.42
C SER A 67 2.54 -10.28 -16.59
N VAL A 68 3.45 -9.29 -16.72
CA VAL A 68 3.43 -8.25 -17.76
C VAL A 68 4.58 -8.44 -18.77
N VAL A 69 5.67 -9.12 -18.37
CA VAL A 69 6.83 -9.40 -19.24
C VAL A 69 6.53 -10.59 -20.18
N GLY A 70 5.61 -10.34 -21.11
CA GLY A 70 5.60 -11.00 -22.42
C GLY A 70 6.28 -10.16 -23.50
N ARG A 71 6.54 -8.86 -23.29
CA ARG A 71 7.09 -7.96 -24.29
C ARG A 71 7.71 -6.74 -23.63
N THR A 72 9.04 -6.73 -23.45
CA THR A 72 9.97 -5.64 -23.77
C THR A 72 11.28 -5.89 -23.04
N GLN A 73 12.33 -6.11 -23.83
CA GLN A 73 13.73 -6.09 -23.40
C GLN A 73 14.03 -4.74 -22.72
N MET A 74 14.75 -4.78 -21.60
CA MET A 74 15.48 -3.63 -21.08
C MET A 74 16.92 -3.69 -21.62
N PRO A 75 17.53 -2.54 -21.99
CA PRO A 75 18.89 -2.47 -22.53
C PRO A 75 19.97 -2.84 -21.52
#